data_AF-A0A401ZF85-F1
#
_entry.id   AF-A0A401ZF85-F1
#
_cell.length_a   1.000
_cell.length_b   1.000
_cell.length_c   1.000
_cell.angle_alpha   90.00
_cell.angle_beta   90.00
_cell.angle_gamma   90.00
#
_symmetry.space_group_name_H-M   'P 1'
#
loop_
_entity.id
_entity.type
_entity.pdbx_description
1 polymer ?
#
loop_
_entity_poly.entity_id
_entity_poly.type
_entity_poly.pdbx_seq_one_letter_code
_entity_poly.pdbx_strand_id
1 'polypeptide(L)'
;MDILYLVDRLENLVANSKRMPLVNQVILKEADLLAIIEQMRSSVPGEIKQARRVMQEKERILAQAQSEASAILSRAREESERTMAREGLLRAAEERSQEIIRRANEQAQAIVRRAESHTDQLQIEADTYASETLRNLREHLLNVEMEIERTVMSIEKGLDSLEGRPEEEQEAPPSPDRVEPDDDDDALQPRPLPRRASLAADTMGGPNYPM
;
A
#
# COMPACT_ATOMS: atom_id res chain seq x y z
N MET A 1 64.54 -13.93 52.39
CA MET A 1 65.16 -12.80 53.11
C MET A 1 65.35 -11.76 52.05
N ASP A 2 64.70 -10.60 52.23
CA ASP A 2 64.74 -9.52 51.26
C ASP A 2 66.20 -9.12 50.93
N ILE A 3 66.49 -8.91 49.64
CA ILE A 3 67.79 -8.36 49.20
C ILE A 3 68.14 -7.08 49.96
N LEU A 4 67.16 -6.21 50.20
CA LEU A 4 67.36 -4.94 50.93
C LEU A 4 67.96 -5.21 52.32
N TYR A 5 67.38 -6.15 53.08
CA TYR A 5 67.90 -6.53 54.40
C TYR A 5 69.33 -7.08 54.37
N LEU A 6 69.73 -7.78 53.30
CA LEU A 6 71.10 -8.28 53.15
C LEU A 6 72.08 -7.17 52.75
N VAL A 7 71.64 -6.19 51.96
CA VAL A 7 72.41 -4.97 51.65
C VAL A 7 72.59 -4.12 52.90
N ASP A 8 71.51 -3.85 53.65
CA ASP A 8 71.55 -3.10 54.92
C ASP A 8 72.49 -3.79 55.93
N ARG A 9 72.46 -5.13 56.01
CA ARG A 9 73.34 -5.90 56.89
C ARG A 9 74.81 -5.83 56.44
N LEU A 10 75.08 -5.81 55.13
CA LEU A 10 76.42 -5.62 54.59
C LEU A 10 76.94 -4.20 54.86
N GLU A 11 76.10 -3.19 54.66
CA GLU A 11 76.43 -1.79 54.93
C GLU A 11 76.72 -1.57 56.42
N ASN A 12 75.91 -2.15 57.31
CA ASN A 12 76.16 -2.14 58.75
C ASN A 12 77.46 -2.88 59.14
N LEU A 13 77.83 -3.96 58.45
CA LEU A 13 79.12 -4.64 58.65
C LEU A 13 80.31 -3.73 58.29
N VAL A 14 80.19 -2.97 57.20
CA VAL A 14 81.21 -2.02 56.70
C VAL A 14 81.24 -0.71 57.52
N ALA A 15 80.11 -0.28 58.08
CA ALA A 15 80.04 0.89 58.94
C ALA A 15 80.67 0.66 60.32
N ASN A 16 80.46 -0.52 60.92
CA ASN A 16 80.92 -0.87 62.27
C ASN A 16 82.32 -1.49 62.32
N SER A 17 83.02 -1.63 61.19
CA SER A 17 84.33 -2.27 61.11
C SER A 17 85.49 -1.33 61.43
N LYS A 18 86.61 -1.92 61.89
CA LYS A 18 87.72 -1.17 62.46
C LYS A 18 88.54 -0.53 61.34
N ARG A 19 88.51 0.81 61.25
CA ARG A 19 89.33 1.57 60.29
C ARG A 19 90.77 1.68 60.78
N MET A 20 91.72 1.51 59.87
CA MET A 20 93.14 1.71 60.18
C MET A 20 93.49 3.21 60.06
N PRO A 21 94.16 3.83 61.04
CA PRO A 21 94.74 5.15 60.84
C PRO A 21 95.88 5.07 59.80
N LEU A 22 96.10 6.17 59.06
CA LEU A 22 97.09 6.33 57.96
C LEU A 22 96.87 5.53 56.67
N VAL A 23 95.95 4.55 56.64
CA VAL A 23 95.58 3.81 55.40
C VAL A 23 94.07 3.81 55.24
N ASN A 24 93.57 4.13 54.04
CA ASN A 24 92.13 4.10 53.73
C ASN A 24 91.61 2.65 53.57
N GLN A 25 91.78 1.84 54.62
CA GLN A 25 91.45 0.42 54.67
C GLN A 25 90.58 0.11 55.91
N VAL A 26 89.72 -0.88 55.75
CA VAL A 26 88.72 -1.30 56.74
C VAL A 26 88.96 -2.77 57.07
N ILE A 27 89.13 -3.10 58.35
CA ILE A 27 89.34 -4.48 58.80
C ILE A 27 87.97 -5.13 59.06
N LEU A 28 87.66 -6.13 58.24
CA LEU A 28 86.44 -6.93 58.28
C LEU A 28 86.76 -8.37 58.70
N LYS A 29 85.80 -9.05 59.33
CA LYS A 29 85.85 -10.50 59.53
C LYS A 29 85.40 -11.18 58.25
N GLU A 30 86.30 -11.94 57.64
CA GLU A 30 86.05 -12.67 56.38
C GLU A 30 84.82 -13.58 56.48
N ALA A 31 84.67 -14.34 57.57
CA ALA A 31 83.55 -15.25 57.78
C ALA A 31 82.18 -14.55 57.78
N ASP A 32 82.08 -13.37 58.39
CA ASP A 32 80.81 -12.62 58.47
C ASP A 32 80.44 -12.03 57.09
N LEU A 33 81.44 -11.56 56.34
CA LEU A 33 81.27 -11.07 54.96
C LEU A 33 80.85 -12.19 54.01
N LEU A 34 81.55 -13.33 54.03
CA LEU A 34 81.23 -14.49 53.20
C LEU A 34 79.85 -15.07 53.51
N ALA A 35 79.42 -15.07 54.78
CA ALA A 35 78.08 -15.50 55.16
C ALA A 35 76.98 -14.63 54.52
N ILE A 36 77.16 -13.31 54.48
CA ILE A 36 76.21 -12.40 53.81
C ILE A 36 76.22 -12.64 52.29
N ILE A 37 77.40 -12.78 51.67
CA ILE A 37 77.54 -13.04 50.23
C ILE A 37 76.86 -14.36 49.83
N GLU A 38 77.02 -15.44 50.60
CA GLU A 38 76.35 -16.72 50.33
C GLU A 38 74.82 -16.61 50.50
N GLN A 39 74.38 -15.83 51.48
CA GLN A 39 72.96 -15.57 51.70
C GLN A 39 72.34 -14.74 50.57
N MET A 40 73.07 -13.77 50.01
CA MET A 40 72.68 -13.05 48.79
C MET A 40 72.69 -13.98 47.56
N ARG A 41 73.71 -14.84 47.42
CA ARG A 41 73.84 -15.78 46.30
C ARG A 41 72.69 -16.79 46.24
N SER A 42 72.12 -17.14 47.39
CA SER A 42 70.96 -18.05 47.48
C SER A 42 69.61 -17.34 47.36
N SER A 43 69.43 -16.10 47.85
CA SER A 43 68.15 -15.37 47.77
C SER A 43 67.95 -14.57 46.47
N VAL A 44 68.96 -13.79 46.05
CA VAL A 44 68.86 -12.85 44.91
C VAL A 44 68.33 -13.50 43.62
N PRO A 45 68.80 -14.71 43.21
CA PRO A 45 68.32 -15.32 41.97
C PRO A 45 66.85 -15.74 42.01
N GLY A 46 66.32 -16.04 43.20
CA GLY A 46 64.91 -16.38 43.40
C GLY A 46 64.02 -15.15 43.21
N GLU A 47 64.37 -14.04 43.86
CA GLU A 47 63.62 -12.79 43.82
C GLU A 47 63.65 -12.17 42.41
N ILE A 48 64.80 -12.19 41.72
CA ILE A 48 64.89 -11.77 40.31
C ILE A 48 64.03 -12.65 39.39
N LYS A 49 63.96 -13.97 39.61
CA LYS A 49 63.07 -14.86 38.84
C LYS A 49 61.60 -14.55 39.12
N GLN A 50 61.22 -14.27 40.36
CA GLN A 50 59.86 -13.89 40.73
C GLN A 50 59.46 -12.55 40.10
N ALA A 51 60.31 -11.52 40.17
CA ALA A 51 60.07 -10.23 39.54
C ALA A 51 59.85 -10.35 38.02
N ARG A 52 60.66 -11.17 37.32
CA ARG A 52 60.47 -11.43 35.89
C ARG A 52 59.15 -12.14 35.58
N ARG A 53 58.72 -13.10 36.40
CA ARG A 53 57.40 -13.75 36.24
C ARG A 53 56.26 -12.75 36.40
N VAL A 54 56.30 -11.91 37.44
CA VAL A 54 55.27 -10.88 37.68
C VAL A 54 55.21 -9.88 36.52
N MET A 55 56.36 -9.48 35.96
CA MET A 55 56.39 -8.63 34.76
C MET A 55 55.78 -9.30 33.53
N GLN A 56 56.15 -10.55 33.25
CA GLN A 56 55.57 -11.32 32.14
C GLN A 56 54.06 -11.54 32.29
N GLU A 57 53.59 -11.80 33.51
CA GLU A 57 52.18 -11.97 33.81
C GLU A 57 51.40 -10.66 33.69
N LYS A 58 51.97 -9.54 34.15
CA LYS A 58 51.43 -8.19 33.93
C LYS A 58 51.31 -7.88 32.43
N GLU A 59 52.33 -8.17 31.63
CA GLU A 59 52.31 -7.96 30.18
C GLU A 59 51.27 -8.86 29.48
N ARG A 60 51.13 -10.12 29.92
CA ARG A 60 50.05 -11.02 29.46
C ARG A 60 48.66 -10.46 29.77
N ILE A 61 48.43 -9.98 30.99
CA ILE A 61 47.16 -9.40 31.43
C ILE A 61 46.86 -8.11 30.65
N LEU A 62 47.85 -7.24 30.44
CA LEU A 62 47.68 -6.02 29.64
C LEU A 62 47.35 -6.31 28.18
N ALA A 63 48.04 -7.29 27.56
CA ALA A 63 47.75 -7.70 26.18
C ALA A 63 46.34 -8.31 26.05
N GLN A 64 45.93 -9.14 27.01
CA GLN A 64 44.57 -9.69 27.07
C GLN A 64 43.52 -8.58 27.23
N ALA A 65 43.70 -7.67 28.19
CA ALA A 65 42.78 -6.57 28.43
C ALA A 65 42.65 -5.62 27.22
N GLN A 66 43.75 -5.35 26.49
CA GLN A 66 43.71 -4.58 25.25
C GLN A 66 42.96 -5.32 24.13
N SER A 67 43.16 -6.62 23.99
CA SER A 67 42.44 -7.47 23.04
C SER A 67 40.93 -7.51 23.33
N GLU A 68 40.57 -7.69 24.60
CA GLU A 68 39.17 -7.69 25.06
C GLU A 68 38.51 -6.32 24.86
N ALA A 69 39.19 -5.22 25.22
CA ALA A 69 38.69 -3.87 24.99
C ALA A 69 38.49 -3.57 23.48
N SER A 70 39.42 -4.01 22.62
CA SER A 70 39.28 -3.92 21.16
C SER A 70 38.08 -4.72 20.65
N ALA A 71 37.90 -5.95 21.14
CA ALA A 71 36.76 -6.80 20.78
C ALA A 71 35.41 -6.21 21.23
N ILE A 72 35.35 -5.63 22.43
CA ILE A 72 34.15 -4.94 22.95
C ILE A 72 33.83 -3.71 22.09
N LEU A 73 34.82 -2.87 21.79
CA LEU A 73 34.63 -1.69 20.93
C LEU A 73 34.18 -2.07 19.51
N SER A 74 34.71 -3.16 18.96
CA SER A 74 34.30 -3.66 17.63
C SER A 74 32.83 -4.11 17.62
N ARG A 75 32.41 -4.91 18.61
CA ARG A 75 31.01 -5.34 18.76
C ARG A 75 30.06 -4.17 19.00
N ALA A 76 30.43 -3.21 19.85
CA ALA A 76 29.62 -2.03 20.12
C ALA A 76 29.42 -1.15 18.88
N ARG A 77 30.44 -1.03 18.02
CA ARG A 77 30.31 -0.34 16.72
C ARG A 77 29.38 -1.09 15.77
N GLU A 78 29.56 -2.40 15.61
CA GLU A 78 28.71 -3.22 14.76
C GLU A 78 27.23 -3.21 15.23
N GLU A 79 26.99 -3.26 16.55
CA GLU A 79 25.65 -3.17 17.13
C GLU A 79 25.02 -1.78 16.95
N SER A 80 25.82 -0.71 17.09
CA SER A 80 25.39 0.66 16.80
C SER A 80 25.01 0.83 15.33
N GLU A 81 25.86 0.39 14.39
CA GLU A 81 25.59 0.44 12.94
C GLU A 81 24.33 -0.35 12.57
N ARG A 82 24.15 -1.56 13.10
CA ARG A 82 22.93 -2.37 12.92
C ARG A 82 21.69 -1.68 13.48
N THR A 83 21.81 -0.99 14.61
CA THR A 83 20.70 -0.26 15.25
C THR A 83 20.32 0.98 14.44
N MET A 84 21.30 1.78 14.02
CA MET A 84 21.08 2.94 13.13
C MET A 84 20.46 2.53 11.79
N ALA A 85 20.91 1.42 11.19
CA ALA A 85 20.32 0.87 9.98
C ALA A 85 18.85 0.43 10.19
N ARG A 86 18.54 -0.20 11.34
CA ARG A 86 17.17 -0.58 11.70
C ARG A 86 16.28 0.65 11.95
N GLU A 87 16.78 1.68 12.62
CA GLU A 87 16.04 2.94 12.81
C GLU A 87 15.77 3.65 11.48
N GLY A 88 16.75 3.70 10.58
CA GLY A 88 16.57 4.26 9.23
C GLY A 88 15.49 3.51 8.44
N LEU A 89 15.50 2.17 8.50
CA LEU A 89 14.47 1.33 7.88
C LEU A 89 13.08 1.56 8.51
N LEU A 90 13.00 1.70 9.83
CA LEU A 90 11.74 1.96 10.54
C LEU A 90 11.15 3.32 10.15
N ARG A 91 11.97 4.40 10.11
CA ARG A 91 11.51 5.73 9.67
C ARG A 91 11.03 5.71 8.22
N ALA A 92 11.79 5.08 7.31
CA ALA A 92 11.38 4.95 5.92
C ALA A 92 10.09 4.12 5.74
N ALA A 93 9.88 3.10 6.58
CA ALA A 93 8.64 2.33 6.59
C ALA A 93 7.46 3.14 7.14
N GLU A 94 7.68 3.96 8.17
CA GLU A 94 6.67 4.85 8.75
C GLU A 94 6.26 5.97 7.78
N GLU A 95 7.22 6.66 7.15
CA GLU A 95 6.98 7.64 6.08
C GLU A 95 6.17 7.03 4.93
N ARG A 96 6.55 5.81 4.48
CA ARG A 96 5.82 5.09 3.45
C ARG A 96 4.41 4.69 3.88
N SER A 97 4.22 4.33 5.15
CA SER A 97 2.90 4.01 5.71
C SER A 97 2.00 5.24 5.74
N GLN A 98 2.51 6.38 6.21
CA GLN A 98 1.81 7.66 6.23
C GLN A 98 1.44 8.11 4.79
N GLU A 99 2.35 7.94 3.82
CA GLU A 99 2.09 8.20 2.41
C GLU A 99 0.95 7.32 1.84
N ILE A 100 0.95 6.02 2.16
CA ILE A 100 -0.12 5.10 1.75
C ILE A 100 -1.46 5.50 2.37
N ILE A 101 -1.50 5.82 3.67
CA ILE A 101 -2.71 6.26 4.38
C ILE A 101 -3.23 7.57 3.77
N ARG A 102 -2.35 8.54 3.47
CA ARG A 102 -2.75 9.81 2.86
C ARG A 102 -3.36 9.60 1.47
N ARG A 103 -2.73 8.80 0.61
CA ARG A 103 -3.26 8.44 -0.71
C ARG A 103 -4.58 7.69 -0.63
N ALA A 104 -4.72 6.74 0.30
CA ALA A 104 -5.96 6.00 0.50
C ALA A 104 -7.11 6.94 0.92
N ASN A 105 -6.84 7.90 1.81
CA ASN A 105 -7.82 8.92 2.21
C ASN A 105 -8.17 9.86 1.05
N GLU A 106 -7.18 10.35 0.29
CA GLU A 106 -7.39 11.18 -0.91
C GLU A 106 -8.26 10.44 -1.96
N GLN A 107 -7.98 9.16 -2.21
CA GLN A 107 -8.75 8.30 -3.10
C GLN A 107 -10.16 8.04 -2.59
N ALA A 108 -10.34 7.70 -1.31
CA ALA A 108 -11.64 7.48 -0.71
C ALA A 108 -12.53 8.73 -0.82
N GLN A 109 -11.99 9.91 -0.50
CA GLN A 109 -12.71 11.17 -0.67
C GLN A 109 -13.04 11.48 -2.14
N ALA A 110 -12.14 11.14 -3.08
CA ALA A 110 -12.42 11.32 -4.51
C ALA A 110 -13.51 10.36 -5.03
N ILE A 111 -13.60 9.14 -4.48
CA ILE A 111 -14.68 8.20 -4.76
C ILE A 111 -16.01 8.72 -4.20
N VAL A 112 -16.04 9.18 -2.95
CA VAL A 112 -17.25 9.74 -2.32
C VAL A 112 -17.77 10.94 -3.12
N ARG A 113 -16.93 11.94 -3.41
CA ARG A 113 -17.33 13.12 -4.22
C ARG A 113 -17.86 12.75 -5.61
N ARG A 114 -17.31 11.70 -6.24
CA ARG A 114 -17.80 11.20 -7.54
C ARG A 114 -19.15 10.50 -7.39
N ALA A 115 -19.35 9.73 -6.34
CA ALA A 115 -20.60 9.04 -6.06
C ALA A 115 -21.73 10.03 -5.72
N GLU A 116 -21.44 11.06 -4.92
CA GLU A 116 -22.34 12.19 -4.63
C GLU A 116 -22.76 12.88 -5.94
N SER A 117 -21.79 13.40 -6.71
CA SER A 117 -22.06 14.09 -7.98
C SER A 117 -22.81 13.22 -9.01
N HIS A 118 -22.56 11.90 -9.03
CA HIS A 118 -23.28 10.97 -9.91
C HIS A 118 -24.72 10.73 -9.43
N THR A 119 -24.93 10.68 -8.11
CA THR A 119 -26.27 10.53 -7.51
C THR A 119 -27.12 11.77 -7.73
N ASP A 120 -26.54 12.96 -7.57
CA ASP A 120 -27.21 14.24 -7.86
C ASP A 120 -27.63 14.32 -9.33
N GLN A 121 -26.73 13.95 -10.25
CA GLN A 121 -27.05 13.88 -11.68
C GLN A 121 -28.16 12.87 -11.98
N LEU A 122 -28.10 11.66 -11.39
CA LEU A 122 -29.10 10.63 -11.59
C LEU A 122 -30.49 11.04 -11.05
N GLN A 123 -30.55 11.81 -9.96
CA GLN A 123 -31.80 12.38 -9.46
C GLN A 123 -32.39 13.39 -10.45
N ILE A 124 -31.58 14.32 -10.98
CA ILE A 124 -32.01 15.30 -11.98
C ILE A 124 -32.50 14.61 -13.26
N GLU A 125 -31.80 13.57 -13.74
CA GLU A 125 -32.20 12.79 -14.90
C GLU A 125 -33.51 12.02 -14.65
N ALA A 126 -33.68 11.42 -13.47
CA ALA A 126 -34.90 10.71 -13.09
C ALA A 126 -36.11 11.65 -12.95
N ASP A 127 -35.95 12.81 -12.31
CA ASP A 127 -37.00 13.83 -12.18
C ASP A 127 -37.41 14.41 -13.54
N THR A 128 -36.45 14.63 -14.43
CA THR A 128 -36.69 15.07 -15.81
C THR A 128 -37.48 14.02 -16.59
N TYR A 129 -37.05 12.76 -16.55
CA TYR A 129 -37.72 11.64 -17.19
C TYR A 129 -39.15 11.41 -16.65
N ALA A 130 -39.34 11.50 -15.32
CA ALA A 130 -40.65 11.39 -14.70
C ALA A 130 -41.57 12.54 -15.14
N SER A 131 -41.06 13.77 -15.18
CA SER A 131 -41.80 14.96 -15.64
C SER A 131 -42.22 14.86 -17.11
N GLU A 132 -41.32 14.38 -17.98
CA GLU A 132 -41.61 14.15 -19.40
C GLU A 132 -42.64 13.03 -19.59
N THR A 133 -42.49 11.92 -18.87
CA THR A 133 -43.44 10.78 -18.90
C THR A 133 -44.84 11.21 -18.46
N LEU A 134 -44.96 11.96 -17.35
CA LEU A 134 -46.23 12.49 -16.85
C LEU A 134 -46.84 13.51 -17.81
N ARG A 135 -46.00 14.34 -18.46
CA ARG A 135 -46.45 15.28 -19.48
C ARG A 135 -47.03 14.56 -20.70
N ASN A 136 -46.33 13.56 -21.22
CA ASN A 136 -46.77 12.76 -22.37
C ASN A 136 -48.07 12.02 -22.04
N LEU A 137 -48.18 11.43 -20.85
CA LEU A 137 -49.41 10.78 -20.38
C LEU A 137 -50.59 11.77 -20.32
N ARG A 138 -50.38 12.98 -19.80
CA ARG A 138 -51.40 14.04 -19.78
C ARG A 138 -51.83 14.44 -21.19
N GLU A 139 -50.89 14.61 -22.11
CA GLU A 139 -51.18 14.95 -23.51
C GLU A 139 -51.95 13.81 -24.22
N HIS A 140 -51.65 12.54 -23.92
CA HIS A 140 -52.45 11.40 -24.37
C HIS A 140 -53.87 11.39 -23.80
N LEU A 141 -54.05 11.66 -22.50
CA LEU A 141 -55.38 11.69 -21.87
C LEU A 141 -56.27 12.80 -22.44
N LEU A 142 -55.72 14.00 -22.69
CA LEU A 142 -56.44 15.10 -23.34
C LEU A 142 -56.87 14.73 -24.78
N ASN A 143 -56.04 13.98 -25.50
CA ASN A 143 -56.41 13.50 -26.84
C ASN A 143 -57.56 12.48 -26.81
N VAL A 144 -57.55 11.56 -25.83
CA VAL A 144 -58.65 10.60 -25.61
C VAL A 144 -59.93 11.31 -25.17
N GLU A 145 -59.84 12.32 -24.30
CA GLU A 145 -60.99 13.14 -23.88
C GLU A 145 -61.65 13.82 -25.09
N MET A 146 -60.88 14.49 -25.95
CA MET A 146 -61.38 15.08 -27.20
C MET A 146 -61.96 14.04 -28.18
N GLU A 147 -61.49 12.78 -28.17
CA GLU A 147 -62.05 11.71 -29.00
C GLU A 147 -63.39 11.20 -28.43
N ILE A 148 -63.50 11.11 -27.10
CA ILE A 148 -64.76 10.80 -26.40
C ILE A 148 -65.80 11.89 -26.65
N GLU A 149 -65.45 13.18 -26.53
CA GLU A 149 -66.37 14.28 -26.85
C GLU A 149 -66.90 14.20 -28.28
N ARG A 150 -66.02 13.96 -29.27
CA ARG A 150 -66.40 13.82 -30.69
C ARG A 150 -67.32 12.62 -30.93
N THR A 151 -67.06 11.49 -30.26
CA THR A 151 -67.89 10.29 -30.41
C THR A 151 -69.25 10.45 -29.74
N VAL A 152 -69.33 11.07 -28.56
CA VAL A 152 -70.61 11.46 -27.92
C VAL A 152 -71.42 12.38 -28.83
N MET A 153 -70.83 13.47 -29.34
CA MET A 153 -71.51 14.38 -30.28
C MET A 153 -71.98 13.68 -31.58
N SER A 154 -71.27 12.64 -32.02
CA SER A 154 -71.67 11.84 -33.19
C SER A 154 -72.82 10.89 -32.88
N ILE A 155 -72.90 10.37 -31.65
CA ILE A 155 -74.00 9.52 -31.18
C ILE A 155 -75.26 10.37 -30.98
N GLU A 156 -75.15 11.54 -30.36
CA GLU A 156 -76.26 12.49 -30.19
C GLU A 156 -76.88 12.88 -31.55
N LYS A 157 -76.07 13.31 -32.52
CA LYS A 157 -76.54 13.61 -33.89
C LYS A 157 -77.15 12.39 -34.58
N GLY A 158 -76.61 11.20 -34.33
CA GLY A 158 -77.17 9.93 -34.80
C GLY A 158 -78.58 9.69 -34.25
N LEU A 159 -78.79 9.90 -32.96
CA LEU A 159 -80.08 9.77 -32.28
C LEU A 159 -81.09 10.83 -32.76
N ASP A 160 -80.68 12.11 -32.85
CA ASP A 160 -81.53 13.19 -33.41
C ASP A 160 -82.04 12.83 -34.82
N SER A 161 -81.18 12.24 -35.67
CA SER A 161 -81.57 11.82 -37.03
C SER A 161 -82.52 10.61 -37.08
N LEU A 162 -82.67 9.87 -35.97
CA LEU A 162 -83.61 8.76 -35.82
C LEU A 162 -84.95 9.21 -35.22
N GLU A 163 -84.95 10.24 -34.37
CA GLU A 163 -86.18 10.85 -33.84
C GLU A 163 -86.83 11.83 -34.84
N GLY A 164 -86.03 12.49 -35.69
CA GLY A 164 -86.46 13.50 -36.66
C GLY A 164 -87.15 12.98 -37.92
N ARG A 165 -88.09 12.02 -37.82
CA ARG A 165 -88.78 11.43 -38.99
C ARG A 165 -90.31 11.61 -38.96
N PRO A 166 -90.86 12.69 -39.56
CA PRO A 166 -92.24 12.73 -40.00
C PRO A 166 -92.44 11.91 -41.30
N GLU A 167 -93.67 11.50 -41.54
CA GLU A 167 -94.13 10.84 -42.75
C GLU A 167 -94.25 11.82 -43.93
N GLU A 168 -93.91 11.40 -45.14
CA GLU A 168 -94.61 11.84 -46.36
C GLU A 168 -94.41 10.79 -47.48
N GLU A 169 -95.52 10.23 -47.97
CA GLU A 169 -95.58 9.32 -49.12
C GLU A 169 -95.81 10.10 -50.42
N GLN A 170 -95.28 9.61 -51.55
CA GLN A 170 -95.77 9.71 -52.95
C GLN A 170 -94.58 9.59 -53.94
N GLU A 171 -94.67 9.03 -55.16
CA GLU A 171 -95.62 8.11 -55.81
C GLU A 171 -94.90 7.54 -57.07
N ALA A 172 -95.36 6.45 -57.71
CA ALA A 172 -94.64 5.80 -58.82
C ALA A 172 -95.56 4.97 -59.75
N PRO A 173 -95.11 4.47 -60.93
CA PRO A 173 -93.93 4.82 -61.74
C PRO A 173 -94.35 5.47 -63.09
N PRO A 174 -94.53 4.85 -64.29
CA PRO A 174 -94.19 3.51 -64.83
C PRO A 174 -93.05 3.50 -65.90
N SER A 175 -92.60 2.30 -66.28
CA SER A 175 -91.67 1.96 -67.41
C SER A 175 -92.45 1.69 -68.72
N PRO A 176 -91.84 1.38 -69.91
CA PRO A 176 -90.92 0.24 -70.20
C PRO A 176 -89.69 0.66 -71.08
N ASP A 177 -88.72 -0.18 -71.51
CA ASP A 177 -88.82 -1.53 -72.09
C ASP A 177 -87.54 -2.39 -71.95
N ARG A 178 -87.68 -3.70 -72.25
CA ARG A 178 -86.64 -4.75 -72.17
C ARG A 178 -85.62 -4.69 -73.32
N VAL A 179 -84.44 -5.29 -73.12
CA VAL A 179 -83.95 -6.53 -73.79
C VAL A 179 -82.47 -6.79 -73.43
N GLU A 180 -82.22 -7.86 -72.66
CA GLU A 180 -80.97 -8.65 -72.65
C GLU A 180 -80.93 -9.52 -73.93
N PRO A 181 -79.78 -10.02 -74.45
CA PRO A 181 -78.63 -10.56 -73.70
C PRO A 181 -77.27 -10.20 -74.36
N ASP A 182 -76.11 -10.88 -74.24
CA ASP A 182 -75.69 -12.18 -73.68
C ASP A 182 -74.26 -12.04 -73.10
N ASP A 183 -73.82 -13.02 -72.31
CA ASP A 183 -72.42 -13.16 -71.89
C ASP A 183 -71.48 -13.35 -73.11
N ASP A 184 -70.34 -12.64 -73.13
CA ASP A 184 -69.02 -13.27 -73.30
C ASP A 184 -67.83 -12.27 -73.22
N ASP A 185 -66.68 -12.86 -72.87
CA ASP A 185 -65.29 -12.45 -73.14
C ASP A 185 -64.55 -11.32 -72.39
N ASP A 186 -63.28 -11.65 -72.12
CA ASP A 186 -62.08 -10.84 -71.88
C ASP A 186 -62.10 -9.71 -70.83
N ALA A 187 -61.19 -9.67 -69.85
CA ALA A 187 -59.74 -9.68 -70.14
C ALA A 187 -58.82 -9.91 -68.91
N LEU A 188 -57.79 -10.74 -69.13
CA LEU A 188 -56.37 -10.47 -68.81
C LEU A 188 -55.91 -10.15 -67.35
N GLN A 189 -55.41 -11.20 -66.65
CA GLN A 189 -53.96 -11.46 -66.43
C GLN A 189 -52.90 -10.32 -66.60
N PRO A 190 -51.67 -10.40 -66.01
CA PRO A 190 -51.27 -10.49 -64.58
C PRO A 190 -49.97 -9.65 -64.27
N ARG A 191 -49.19 -10.02 -63.22
CA ARG A 191 -47.73 -9.72 -62.97
C ARG A 191 -47.36 -8.39 -62.25
N PRO A 192 -46.07 -8.18 -61.84
CA PRO A 192 -45.31 -9.02 -60.89
C PRO A 192 -44.52 -8.20 -59.83
N LEU A 193 -43.91 -8.91 -58.87
CA LEU A 193 -42.86 -8.37 -57.98
C LEU A 193 -41.55 -8.03 -58.74
N PRO A 194 -40.77 -7.06 -58.25
CA PRO A 194 -39.31 -7.10 -58.32
C PRO A 194 -38.68 -7.44 -56.95
N ARG A 195 -37.64 -8.28 -56.98
CA ARG A 195 -36.78 -8.63 -55.83
C ARG A 195 -35.53 -7.73 -55.77
N ARG A 196 -34.79 -7.88 -54.66
CA ARG A 196 -33.39 -7.47 -54.36
C ARG A 196 -33.28 -6.10 -53.66
N ALA A 197 -32.29 -5.86 -52.79
CA ALA A 197 -31.04 -6.61 -52.52
C ALA A 197 -30.81 -6.74 -50.99
N SER A 198 -30.54 -7.92 -50.43
CA SER A 198 -29.19 -8.33 -49.98
C SER A 198 -28.28 -7.21 -49.44
N LEU A 199 -27.90 -7.31 -48.17
CA LEU A 199 -26.53 -7.69 -47.80
C LEU A 199 -26.51 -8.34 -46.41
N ALA A 200 -25.52 -9.19 -46.18
CA ALA A 200 -25.30 -9.89 -44.91
C ALA A 200 -23.91 -9.54 -44.35
N ALA A 201 -23.68 -9.94 -43.09
CA ALA A 201 -22.42 -9.90 -42.35
C ALA A 201 -21.86 -8.50 -42.01
N ASP A 202 -21.94 -8.13 -40.72
CA ASP A 202 -20.73 -8.15 -39.88
C ASP A 202 -21.06 -8.21 -38.38
N THR A 203 -20.82 -9.34 -37.70
CA THR A 203 -20.86 -9.46 -36.23
C THR A 203 -19.88 -10.52 -35.72
N MET A 204 -18.58 -10.34 -35.99
CA MET A 204 -17.51 -11.06 -35.28
C MET A 204 -16.73 -10.06 -34.43
N GLY A 205 -16.98 -10.06 -33.11
CA GLY A 205 -16.40 -9.07 -32.20
C GLY A 205 -16.77 -9.32 -30.74
N GLY A 206 -16.29 -10.43 -30.16
CA GLY A 206 -16.44 -10.68 -28.73
C GLY A 206 -15.50 -9.81 -27.88
N PRO A 207 -15.91 -9.34 -26.70
CA PRO A 207 -15.04 -8.57 -25.81
C PRO A 207 -14.01 -9.47 -25.12
N ASN A 208 -12.74 -9.08 -25.21
CA ASN A 208 -11.62 -9.74 -24.56
C ASN A 208 -11.36 -9.09 -23.18
N TYR A 209 -11.48 -9.85 -22.09
CA TYR A 209 -11.24 -9.36 -20.73
C TYR A 209 -9.86 -9.79 -20.21
N PRO A 210 -9.00 -8.84 -19.79
CA PRO A 210 -7.84 -9.12 -18.97
C PRO A 210 -8.06 -8.68 -17.51
N MET A 211 -8.00 -9.65 -16.58
CA MET A 211 -7.44 -9.55 -15.21
C MET A 211 -7.38 -10.96 -14.61
#